data_AF-A0A967HZU3-F1
#
_entry.id   AF-A0A967HZU3-F1
#
_cell.length_a   1.000
_cell.length_b   1.000
_cell.length_c   1.000
_cell.angle_alpha   90.00
_cell.angle_beta   90.00
_cell.angle_gamma   90.00
#
_symmetry.space_group_name_H-M   'P 1'
#
loop_
_entity.id
_entity.type
_entity.pdbx_description
1 polymer ?
#
loop_
_entity_poly.entity_id
_entity_poly.type
_entity_poly.pdbx_seq_one_letter_code
_entity_poly.pdbx_strand_id
1 'polypeptide(L)'
;MERISPLKFWLVGILLVELMLIGNVAFAQEEVASALRRYKAYEASTGYYEEYEVRPRHQRPLISVPNIRQGIFPYSPTVAKVRSRTHLEDSHQGIRFYWGRQCEDCHPAAALDIHTTRANLTCRQCHGGEPVASIHYYWSPMNPIRRHAYVCSKCHEGASASYASYIVHEPNPSLASTKVTFPALFYVFWIMIGLAVGTFAIFLPHDVLWGIRELFVKKEKPEGDLKE
;
A
#
# COMPACT_ATOMS: atom_id res chain seq x y z
N MET A 1 -26.47 -40.16 -24.58
CA MET A 1 -25.05 -40.33 -24.20
C MET A 1 -24.19 -39.73 -25.30
N GLU A 2 -23.82 -38.45 -25.17
CA GLU A 2 -22.92 -37.80 -26.13
C GLU A 2 -21.50 -38.36 -25.96
N ARG A 3 -20.96 -38.97 -27.02
CA ARG A 3 -19.55 -39.40 -27.06
C ARG A 3 -18.68 -38.15 -27.05
N ILE A 4 -18.05 -37.88 -25.93
CA ILE A 4 -17.02 -36.85 -25.80
C ILE A 4 -15.88 -37.22 -26.77
N SER A 5 -15.62 -36.35 -27.75
CA SER A 5 -14.60 -36.59 -28.77
C SER A 5 -13.19 -36.57 -28.17
N PRO A 6 -12.26 -37.39 -28.66
CA PRO A 6 -10.88 -37.48 -28.12
C PRO A 6 -10.13 -36.14 -28.20
N LEU A 7 -10.57 -35.24 -29.09
CA LEU A 7 -10.06 -33.88 -29.22
C LEU A 7 -10.33 -33.01 -27.99
N LYS A 8 -11.50 -33.17 -27.35
CA LYS A 8 -11.86 -32.41 -26.14
C LYS A 8 -11.00 -32.80 -24.93
N PHE A 9 -10.62 -34.08 -24.83
CA PHE A 9 -9.69 -34.55 -23.80
C PHE A 9 -8.29 -33.96 -23.97
N TRP A 10 -7.81 -33.86 -25.21
CA TRP A 10 -6.52 -33.23 -25.51
C TRP A 10 -6.52 -31.73 -25.21
N LEU A 11 -7.61 -31.02 -25.54
CA LEU A 11 -7.73 -29.58 -25.22
C LEU A 11 -7.77 -29.31 -23.72
N VAL A 12 -8.49 -30.13 -22.95
CA VAL A 12 -8.51 -30.03 -21.48
C VAL A 12 -7.14 -30.38 -20.88
N GLY A 13 -6.46 -31.39 -21.43
CA GLY A 13 -5.11 -31.76 -21.02
C GLY A 13 -4.09 -30.66 -21.26
N ILE A 14 -4.13 -30.03 -22.45
CA ILE A 14 -3.25 -28.88 -22.77
C ILE A 14 -3.55 -27.70 -21.86
N LEU A 15 -4.82 -27.38 -21.63
CA LEU A 15 -5.22 -26.27 -20.75
C LEU A 15 -4.79 -26.50 -19.29
N LEU A 16 -4.82 -27.74 -18.79
CA LEU A 16 -4.31 -28.11 -17.47
C LEU A 16 -2.79 -28.02 -17.37
N VAL A 17 -2.07 -28.45 -18.42
CA VAL A 17 -0.60 -28.35 -18.48
C VAL A 17 -0.17 -26.89 -18.58
N GLU A 18 -0.88 -26.08 -19.36
CA GLU A 18 -0.65 -24.65 -19.50
C GLU A 18 -0.94 -23.92 -18.17
N LEU A 19 -2.00 -24.30 -17.44
CA LEU A 19 -2.28 -23.79 -16.09
C LEU A 19 -1.20 -24.17 -15.08
N MET A 20 -0.63 -25.38 -15.18
CA MET A 20 0.47 -25.84 -14.33
C MET A 20 1.81 -25.16 -14.66
N LEU A 21 2.07 -24.85 -15.93
CA LEU A 21 3.30 -24.18 -16.37
C LEU A 21 3.25 -22.65 -16.17
N ILE A 22 2.06 -22.04 -16.22
CA ILE A 22 1.81 -20.62 -15.91
C ILE A 22 1.61 -20.39 -14.39
N GLY A 23 1.50 -21.47 -13.62
CA GLY A 23 1.58 -21.45 -12.16
C GLY A 23 2.93 -20.89 -11.72
N ASN A 24 2.98 -19.55 -11.58
CA ASN A 24 4.14 -18.77 -11.20
C ASN A 24 4.92 -19.49 -10.10
N VAL A 25 6.22 -19.67 -10.34
CA VAL A 25 7.19 -19.87 -9.26
C VAL A 25 7.10 -18.62 -8.40
N ALA A 26 6.25 -18.66 -7.38
CA ALA A 26 6.10 -17.58 -6.42
C ALA A 26 7.39 -17.55 -5.59
N PHE A 27 8.39 -16.81 -6.08
CA PHE A 27 9.49 -16.31 -5.25
C PHE A 27 8.94 -15.25 -4.29
N ALA A 28 8.03 -15.66 -3.41
CA ALA A 28 7.39 -14.78 -2.44
C ALA A 28 6.83 -15.56 -1.24
N GLN A 29 7.56 -16.57 -0.76
CA GLN A 29 7.48 -17.01 0.63
C GLN A 29 8.89 -17.18 1.16
N GLU A 30 9.57 -16.04 1.36
CA GLU A 30 10.71 -16.00 2.27
C GLU A 30 10.22 -16.54 3.62
N GLU A 31 10.87 -17.56 4.18
CA GLU A 31 10.41 -18.29 5.37
C GLU A 31 10.24 -17.34 6.58
N VAL A 32 9.01 -16.83 6.72
CA VAL A 32 8.60 -16.01 7.87
C VAL A 32 8.69 -16.79 9.17
N ALA A 33 8.65 -18.12 9.08
CA ALA A 33 8.67 -19.05 10.21
C ALA A 33 10.08 -19.53 10.61
N SER A 34 11.15 -19.15 9.91
CA SER A 34 12.51 -19.58 10.28
C SER A 34 12.84 -19.18 11.72
N ALA A 35 13.58 -20.03 12.44
CA ALA A 35 13.97 -19.76 13.84
C ALA A 35 14.71 -18.42 13.98
N LEU A 36 15.46 -18.02 12.93
CA LEU A 36 16.20 -16.77 12.86
C LEU A 36 15.28 -15.55 12.67
N ARG A 37 14.18 -15.66 11.92
CA ARG A 37 13.12 -14.62 11.86
C ARG A 37 12.30 -14.56 13.14
N ARG A 38 11.97 -15.70 13.77
CA ARG A 38 11.30 -15.74 15.07
C ARG A 38 12.17 -15.04 16.13
N TYR A 39 13.46 -15.36 16.18
CA TYR A 39 14.42 -14.69 17.06
C TYR A 39 14.48 -13.17 16.81
N LYS A 40 14.57 -12.74 15.54
CA LYS A 40 14.49 -11.30 15.18
C LYS A 40 13.13 -10.66 15.49
N ALA A 41 12.03 -11.41 15.40
CA ALA A 41 10.70 -10.92 15.77
C ALA A 41 10.60 -10.70 17.29
N TYR A 42 11.21 -11.55 18.12
CA TYR A 42 11.25 -11.36 19.57
C TYR A 42 12.22 -10.25 20.02
N GLU A 43 13.35 -10.06 19.34
CA GLU A 43 14.22 -8.88 19.54
C GLU A 43 13.55 -7.59 19.03
N ALA A 44 12.68 -7.67 18.02
CA ALA A 44 11.94 -6.55 17.47
C ALA A 44 10.57 -6.30 18.13
N SER A 45 10.03 -7.20 18.95
CA SER A 45 8.71 -6.99 19.57
C SER A 45 8.59 -7.68 20.93
N THR A 46 8.95 -6.96 21.99
CA THR A 46 8.32 -7.17 23.30
C THR A 46 7.01 -6.37 23.42
N GLY A 47 6.66 -5.55 22.42
CA GLY A 47 5.47 -4.67 22.45
C GLY A 47 5.51 -3.58 23.53
N TYR A 48 6.50 -3.62 24.40
CA TYR A 48 6.75 -2.68 25.48
C TYR A 48 7.97 -1.85 25.10
N TYR A 49 7.77 -0.87 24.22
CA TYR A 49 8.78 0.17 24.04
C TYR A 49 8.67 1.13 25.21
N GLU A 50 9.74 1.23 25.98
CA GLU A 50 9.87 2.29 26.98
C GLU A 50 9.69 3.64 26.28
N GLU A 51 9.17 4.63 27.00
CA GLU A 51 8.93 5.99 26.53
C GLU A 51 10.23 6.67 26.02
N TYR A 52 11.39 6.08 26.35
CA TYR A 52 12.72 6.55 26.01
C TYR A 52 13.59 5.46 25.38
N GLU A 53 13.91 5.61 24.08
CA GLU A 53 14.97 4.83 23.43
C GLU A 53 16.35 5.39 23.80
N VAL A 54 17.27 4.54 24.24
CA VAL A 54 18.67 4.94 24.48
C VAL A 54 19.34 5.26 23.15
N ARG A 55 19.51 6.56 22.86
CA ARG A 55 20.27 7.03 21.70
C ARG A 55 21.76 6.89 21.95
N PRO A 56 22.56 6.42 20.97
CA PRO A 56 24.01 6.48 21.08
C PRO A 56 24.44 7.94 21.24
N ARG A 57 25.43 8.19 22.11
CA ARG A 57 26.04 9.52 22.31
C ARG A 57 26.57 10.14 21.01
N HIS A 58 26.78 9.36 19.96
CA HIS A 58 27.17 9.83 18.63
C HIS A 58 26.20 9.29 17.56
N GLN A 59 25.41 10.17 16.96
CA GLN A 59 24.42 9.85 15.91
C GLN A 59 25.06 9.61 14.52
N ARG A 60 26.33 9.20 14.46
CA ARG A 60 26.98 8.91 13.18
C ARG A 60 26.33 7.66 12.57
N PRO A 61 26.01 7.66 11.27
CA PRO A 61 25.43 6.49 10.63
C PRO A 61 26.38 5.30 10.80
N LEU A 62 25.85 4.14 11.20
CA LEU A 62 26.56 2.87 11.42
C LEU A 62 27.02 2.23 10.09
N ILE A 63 27.61 3.02 9.20
CA ILE A 63 28.21 2.54 7.96
C ILE A 63 29.72 2.41 8.21
N SER A 64 30.10 1.51 9.11
CA SER A 64 31.46 0.97 9.14
C SER A 64 31.43 -0.38 8.43
N VAL A 65 31.45 -0.37 7.10
CA VAL A 65 31.67 -1.59 6.32
C VAL A 65 33.09 -2.08 6.65
N PRO A 66 33.28 -3.31 7.16
CA PRO A 66 34.62 -3.84 7.36
C PRO A 66 35.36 -3.90 6.01
N ASN A 67 36.64 -3.51 5.96
CA ASN A 67 37.55 -3.47 4.78
C ASN A 67 37.52 -2.24 3.84
N ILE A 68 36.92 -1.10 4.19
CA ILE A 68 37.17 0.14 3.43
C ILE A 68 38.44 0.81 3.94
N ARG A 69 39.46 0.92 3.08
CA ARG A 69 40.75 1.59 3.37
C ARG A 69 40.50 2.99 3.94
N GLN A 70 40.91 3.22 5.18
CA GLN A 70 40.91 4.54 5.80
C GLN A 70 42.01 5.38 5.15
N GLY A 71 41.62 6.32 4.28
CA GLY A 71 42.53 7.35 3.79
C GLY A 71 42.92 8.34 4.90
N ILE A 72 43.96 9.13 4.64
CA ILE A 72 44.63 10.06 5.57
C ILE A 72 43.70 11.15 6.14
N PHE A 73 42.51 11.34 5.56
CA PHE A 73 41.46 12.20 6.08
C PHE A 73 40.26 11.38 6.56
N PRO A 74 40.22 10.92 7.82
CA PRO A 74 39.03 10.32 8.39
C PRO A 74 37.99 11.41 8.61
N TYR A 75 37.03 11.52 7.69
CA TYR A 75 35.74 12.19 7.86
C TYR A 75 35.77 13.50 8.67
N SER A 76 36.02 14.63 7.98
CA SER A 76 35.67 15.93 8.55
C SER A 76 34.19 15.92 8.95
N PRO A 77 33.82 16.46 10.13
CA PRO A 77 32.43 16.51 10.61
C PRO A 77 31.50 17.27 9.66
N THR A 78 32.05 18.04 8.71
CA THR A 78 31.29 18.72 7.65
C THR A 78 31.11 17.90 6.36
N VAL A 79 31.88 16.83 6.15
CA VAL A 79 31.94 16.08 4.86
C VAL A 79 30.89 14.96 4.75
N ALA A 80 30.28 14.54 5.86
CA ALA A 80 29.16 13.60 5.84
C ALA A 80 27.81 14.28 6.14
N LYS A 81 27.56 15.50 5.62
CA LYS A 81 26.16 15.90 5.42
C LYS A 81 25.58 14.87 4.46
N VAL A 82 24.70 14.00 4.96
CA VAL A 82 24.03 12.99 4.14
C VAL A 82 23.37 13.74 2.97
N ARG A 83 23.92 13.55 1.76
CA ARG A 83 23.54 14.34 0.58
C ARG A 83 22.12 14.01 0.11
N SER A 84 21.55 12.91 0.62
CA SER A 84 20.17 12.51 0.39
C SER A 84 19.25 13.07 1.46
N ARG A 85 18.23 13.84 1.04
CA ARG A 85 17.19 14.36 1.94
C ARG A 85 16.41 13.26 2.66
N THR A 86 16.40 12.05 2.13
CA THR A 86 15.62 10.92 2.66
C THR A 86 16.23 10.25 3.89
N HIS A 87 17.43 10.64 4.30
CA HIS A 87 18.15 10.09 5.46
C HIS A 87 18.57 11.17 6.48
N LEU A 88 18.01 12.38 6.38
CA LEU A 88 18.27 13.46 7.31
C LEU A 88 17.49 13.26 8.62
N GLU A 89 18.11 13.68 9.73
CA GLU A 89 17.46 13.79 11.05
C GLU A 89 16.32 14.83 11.04
N ASP A 90 16.43 15.86 10.20
CA ASP A 90 15.36 16.80 9.90
C ASP A 90 15.14 16.89 8.38
N SER A 91 13.98 16.43 7.90
CA SER A 91 13.64 16.53 6.47
C SER A 91 13.35 17.96 6.02
N HIS A 92 12.98 18.82 6.97
CA HIS A 92 12.60 20.22 6.75
C HIS A 92 13.80 21.16 6.88
N GLN A 93 15.02 20.62 7.08
CA GLN A 93 16.23 21.42 7.15
C GLN A 93 16.34 22.34 5.92
N GLY A 94 16.41 23.65 6.18
CA GLY A 94 16.51 24.70 5.17
C GLY A 94 15.18 25.34 4.73
N ILE A 95 14.03 24.85 5.19
CA ILE A 95 12.73 25.48 4.94
C ILE A 95 12.54 26.65 5.91
N ARG A 96 12.26 27.83 5.37
CA ARG A 96 12.08 29.04 6.18
C ARG A 96 10.75 29.00 6.95
N PHE A 97 10.84 29.20 8.26
CA PHE A 97 9.70 29.23 9.19
C PHE A 97 8.87 27.94 9.24
N TYR A 98 9.48 26.77 9.08
CA TYR A 98 8.71 25.51 9.14
C TYR A 98 8.04 25.29 10.50
N TRP A 99 8.68 25.72 11.59
CA TRP A 99 8.20 25.59 12.98
C TRP A 99 6.80 26.18 13.24
N GLY A 100 6.38 27.16 12.44
CA GLY A 100 5.08 27.84 12.58
C GLY A 100 4.09 27.55 11.44
N ARG A 101 4.41 26.61 10.54
CA ARG A 101 3.53 26.23 9.43
C ARG A 101 2.76 24.95 9.76
N GLN A 102 1.58 24.82 9.20
CA GLN A 102 0.83 23.56 9.27
C GLN A 102 1.40 22.58 8.25
N CYS A 103 1.25 21.28 8.52
CA CYS A 103 1.74 20.25 7.61
C CYS A 103 1.02 20.33 6.25
N GLU A 104 -0.27 20.62 6.28
CA GLU A 104 -1.17 20.68 5.12
C GLU A 104 -0.79 21.80 4.13
N ASP A 105 -0.22 22.91 4.63
CA ASP A 105 0.23 24.04 3.81
C ASP A 105 1.28 23.61 2.76
N CYS A 106 2.08 22.60 3.10
CA CYS A 106 3.15 22.08 2.24
C CYS A 106 2.84 20.68 1.69
N HIS A 107 1.96 19.91 2.34
CA HIS A 107 1.58 18.56 1.96
C HIS A 107 0.07 18.40 1.69
N PRO A 108 -0.51 19.16 0.73
CA PRO A 108 -1.96 19.13 0.49
C PRO A 108 -2.43 17.78 -0.05
N ALA A 109 -1.60 17.09 -0.85
CA ALA A 109 -1.94 15.78 -1.40
C ALA A 109 -1.90 14.64 -0.37
N ALA A 110 -1.22 14.84 0.76
CA ALA A 110 -1.10 13.86 1.83
C ALA A 110 -2.00 14.17 3.03
N ALA A 111 -2.75 15.28 3.00
CA ALA A 111 -3.62 15.70 4.09
C ALA A 111 -4.86 14.80 4.24
N LEU A 112 -5.25 14.12 3.16
CA LEU A 112 -6.48 13.34 3.08
C LEU A 112 -6.18 11.84 3.04
N ASP A 113 -5.99 11.25 4.20
CA ASP A 113 -5.91 9.80 4.37
C ASP A 113 -6.94 9.31 5.39
N ILE A 114 -7.13 8.00 5.48
CA ILE A 114 -8.14 7.41 6.38
C ILE A 114 -7.83 7.69 7.86
N HIS A 115 -6.56 7.85 8.24
CA HIS A 115 -6.18 8.11 9.63
C HIS A 115 -6.46 9.57 9.99
N THR A 116 -6.22 10.52 9.08
CA THR A 116 -6.56 11.93 9.31
C THR A 116 -8.07 12.16 9.25
N THR A 117 -8.73 11.68 8.19
CA THR A 117 -10.15 11.99 7.93
C THR A 117 -11.13 11.21 8.79
N ARG A 118 -10.85 9.94 9.08
CA ARG A 118 -11.78 9.06 9.81
C ARG A 118 -11.39 8.84 11.27
N ALA A 119 -10.09 8.71 11.55
CA ALA A 119 -9.60 8.47 12.91
C ALA A 119 -9.15 9.75 13.65
N ASN A 120 -9.18 10.92 12.98
CA ASN A 120 -8.77 12.21 13.53
C ASN A 120 -7.34 12.18 14.13
N LEU A 121 -6.43 11.45 13.47
CA LEU A 121 -5.02 11.41 13.82
C LEU A 121 -4.27 12.56 13.16
N THR A 122 -3.36 13.17 13.90
CA THR A 122 -2.47 14.24 13.43
C THR A 122 -1.24 13.66 12.75
N CYS A 123 -0.66 14.40 11.80
CA CYS A 123 0.56 14.00 11.09
C CYS A 123 1.71 13.63 12.06
N ARG A 124 1.80 14.37 13.19
CA ARG A 124 2.84 14.19 14.22
C ARG A 124 2.71 12.91 15.01
N GLN A 125 1.52 12.32 15.14
CA GLN A 125 1.36 11.04 15.82
C GLN A 125 2.05 9.89 15.05
N CYS A 126 2.18 10.02 13.73
CA CYS A 126 2.90 9.07 12.88
C CYS A 126 4.35 9.49 12.61
N HIS A 127 4.57 10.77 12.28
CA HIS A 127 5.90 11.28 11.91
C HIS A 127 6.80 11.62 13.10
N GLY A 128 6.23 11.76 14.30
CA GLY A 128 6.93 12.16 15.50
C GLY A 128 6.94 13.68 15.75
N GLY A 129 7.68 14.08 16.78
CA GLY A 129 7.90 15.48 17.14
C GLY A 129 8.92 16.18 16.25
N GLU A 130 9.29 17.40 16.62
CA GLU A 130 10.34 18.14 15.93
C GLU A 130 11.73 17.83 16.51
N PRO A 131 12.76 17.71 15.66
CA PRO A 131 12.70 17.77 14.19
C PRO A 131 12.06 16.53 13.57
N VAL A 132 11.30 16.73 12.48
CA VAL A 132 10.63 15.63 11.78
C VAL A 132 11.62 14.89 10.89
N ALA A 133 12.00 13.70 11.36
CA ALA A 133 12.97 12.85 10.69
C ALA A 133 12.46 12.30 9.36
N SER A 134 13.38 12.13 8.42
CA SER A 134 13.08 11.53 7.13
C SER A 134 12.73 10.05 7.24
N ILE A 135 11.97 9.55 6.26
CA ILE A 135 11.45 8.16 6.26
C ILE A 135 12.56 7.09 6.26
N HIS A 136 13.80 7.39 5.88
CA HIS A 136 14.91 6.43 5.96
C HIS A 136 15.98 6.82 6.96
N TYR A 137 15.74 7.85 7.80
CA TYR A 137 16.59 8.10 8.95
C TYR A 137 16.43 6.96 9.95
N TYR A 138 17.54 6.46 10.49
CA TYR A 138 17.54 5.25 11.31
C TYR A 138 16.64 5.39 12.54
N TRP A 139 16.60 6.56 13.18
CA TRP A 139 15.75 6.83 14.36
C TRP A 139 14.42 7.49 14.02
N SER A 140 14.00 7.49 12.76
CA SER A 140 12.66 7.92 12.41
C SER A 140 11.63 6.89 12.89
N PRO A 141 10.55 7.30 13.57
CA PRO A 141 9.43 6.40 13.88
C PRO A 141 8.88 5.76 12.60
N MET A 142 8.92 6.49 11.48
CA MET A 142 8.41 6.04 10.19
C MET A 142 9.45 5.26 9.35
N ASN A 143 10.61 4.92 9.94
CA ASN A 143 11.59 4.07 9.28
C ASN A 143 10.95 2.71 8.90
N PRO A 144 11.09 2.19 7.67
CA PRO A 144 10.51 0.92 7.25
C PRO A 144 10.80 -0.26 8.19
N ILE A 145 11.97 -0.27 8.83
CA ILE A 145 12.37 -1.33 9.75
C ILE A 145 11.60 -1.24 11.08
N ARG A 146 11.14 -0.05 11.47
CA ARG A 146 10.66 0.26 12.82
C ARG A 146 9.18 0.65 12.90
N ARG A 147 8.61 1.22 11.83
CA ARG A 147 7.28 1.84 11.86
C ARG A 147 6.14 0.91 12.28
N HIS A 148 6.28 -0.39 12.01
CA HIS A 148 5.33 -1.38 12.51
C HIS A 148 5.20 -1.37 14.03
N ALA A 149 6.33 -1.20 14.71
CA ALA A 149 6.44 -1.38 16.15
C ALA A 149 6.37 -0.06 16.93
N TYR A 150 6.69 1.08 16.30
CA TYR A 150 6.69 2.40 16.95
C TYR A 150 5.51 3.30 16.55
N VAL A 151 4.81 2.97 15.46
CA VAL A 151 3.69 3.76 14.96
C VAL A 151 2.43 2.91 14.86
N CYS A 152 2.46 1.85 14.05
CA CYS A 152 1.26 1.06 13.76
C CYS A 152 0.75 0.29 14.99
N SER A 153 1.66 -0.34 15.75
CA SER A 153 1.34 -1.13 16.95
C SER A 153 0.67 -0.34 18.08
N LYS A 154 0.79 0.99 18.09
CA LYS A 154 0.14 1.85 19.09
C LYS A 154 -1.38 1.75 19.06
N CYS A 155 -1.93 1.50 17.87
CA CYS A 155 -3.37 1.36 17.66
C CYS A 155 -3.76 -0.02 17.11
N HIS A 156 -2.85 -0.70 16.40
CA HIS A 156 -3.07 -2.03 15.83
C HIS A 156 -2.24 -3.07 16.57
N GLU A 157 -2.82 -3.67 17.61
CA GLU A 157 -2.17 -4.74 18.36
C GLU A 157 -1.70 -5.87 17.42
N GLY A 158 -0.44 -6.30 17.55
CA GLY A 158 0.15 -7.30 16.67
C GLY A 158 0.57 -6.80 15.28
N ALA A 159 0.65 -5.48 15.06
CA ALA A 159 1.15 -4.91 13.80
C ALA A 159 2.54 -5.46 13.44
N SER A 160 2.59 -6.25 12.36
CA SER A 160 3.82 -6.82 11.84
C SER A 160 4.51 -5.90 10.83
N ALA A 161 5.75 -6.22 10.47
CA ALA A 161 6.47 -5.51 9.41
C ALA A 161 5.72 -5.51 8.06
N SER A 162 4.98 -6.58 7.73
CA SER A 162 4.15 -6.64 6.53
C SER A 162 2.88 -5.82 6.67
N TYR A 163 2.26 -5.76 7.84
CA TYR A 163 1.13 -4.85 8.07
C TYR A 163 1.56 -3.40 7.83
N ALA A 164 2.72 -3.05 8.36
CA ALA A 164 3.28 -1.73 8.19
C ALA A 164 3.84 -1.47 6.79
N SER A 165 3.79 -2.42 5.84
CA SER A 165 4.08 -2.10 4.44
C SER A 165 2.95 -1.31 3.77
N TYR A 166 1.81 -1.14 4.45
CA TYR A 166 0.70 -0.32 4.00
C TYR A 166 1.14 1.11 3.65
N ILE A 167 0.63 1.61 2.52
CA ILE A 167 0.89 2.96 2.03
C ILE A 167 -0.19 3.87 2.62
N VAL A 168 0.18 4.67 3.63
CA VAL A 168 -0.76 5.55 4.35
C VAL A 168 -1.20 6.75 3.51
N HIS A 169 -0.32 7.28 2.66
CA HIS A 169 -0.63 8.37 1.75
C HIS A 169 -0.78 7.82 0.33
N GLU A 170 -1.98 7.34 0.00
CA GLU A 170 -2.23 6.80 -1.32
C GLU A 170 -2.27 7.93 -2.37
N PRO A 171 -1.53 7.81 -3.48
CA PRO A 171 -1.69 8.75 -4.58
C PRO A 171 -3.07 8.56 -5.22
N ASN A 172 -3.63 9.65 -5.76
CA ASN A 172 -4.91 9.56 -6.47
C ASN A 172 -4.80 8.58 -7.66
N PRO A 173 -5.60 7.50 -7.68
CA PRO A 173 -5.45 6.42 -8.66
C PRO A 173 -5.78 6.85 -10.10
N SER A 174 -6.55 7.93 -10.29
CA SER A 174 -6.95 8.42 -11.60
C SER A 174 -5.89 9.27 -12.31
N LEU A 175 -4.91 9.80 -11.58
CA LEU A 175 -3.88 10.68 -12.14
C LEU A 175 -2.86 9.89 -12.97
N ALA A 176 -2.42 10.48 -14.09
CA ALA A 176 -1.40 9.88 -14.96
C ALA A 176 -0.03 9.76 -14.26
N SER A 177 0.27 10.61 -13.28
CA SER A 177 1.49 10.53 -12.47
C SER A 177 1.56 9.23 -11.65
N THR A 178 0.40 8.73 -11.20
CA THR A 178 0.30 7.48 -10.42
C THR A 178 0.69 6.26 -11.24
N LYS A 179 0.55 6.31 -12.57
CA LYS A 179 1.02 5.23 -13.45
C LYS A 179 2.52 4.95 -13.30
N VAL A 180 3.31 5.99 -13.00
CA VAL A 180 4.77 5.87 -12.86
C VAL A 180 5.15 5.44 -11.44
N THR A 181 4.51 6.01 -10.43
CA THR A 181 4.85 5.74 -9.02
C THR A 181 4.21 4.46 -8.49
N PHE A 182 2.98 4.15 -8.92
CA PHE A 182 2.23 2.96 -8.50
C PHE A 182 1.36 2.40 -9.64
N PRO A 183 1.95 1.69 -10.62
CA PRO A 183 1.25 1.24 -11.83
C PRO A 183 0.09 0.30 -11.53
N ALA A 184 0.25 -0.61 -10.55
CA ALA A 184 -0.80 -1.57 -10.19
C ALA A 184 -2.10 -0.86 -9.75
N LEU A 185 -1.99 0.16 -8.90
CA LEU A 185 -3.13 0.94 -8.44
C LEU A 185 -3.84 1.65 -9.60
N PHE A 186 -3.07 2.27 -10.50
CA PHE A 186 -3.61 2.97 -11.68
C PHE A 186 -4.40 2.04 -12.61
N TYR A 187 -3.82 0.89 -12.97
CA TYR A 187 -4.47 -0.04 -13.90
C TYR A 187 -5.68 -0.72 -13.28
N VAL A 188 -5.59 -1.18 -12.03
CA VAL A 188 -6.73 -1.81 -11.34
C VAL A 188 -7.90 -0.82 -11.25
N PHE A 189 -7.64 0.44 -10.89
CA PHE A 189 -8.66 1.48 -10.84
C PHE A 189 -9.37 1.64 -12.19
N TRP A 190 -8.64 1.82 -13.29
CA TRP A 190 -9.25 2.02 -14.61
C TRP A 190 -9.94 0.76 -15.15
N ILE A 191 -9.44 -0.44 -14.84
CA ILE A 191 -10.13 -1.68 -15.19
C ILE A 191 -11.46 -1.77 -14.43
N MET A 192 -11.48 -1.48 -13.12
CA MET A 192 -12.71 -1.49 -12.33
C MET A 192 -13.72 -0.45 -12.84
N ILE A 193 -13.27 0.77 -13.19
CA ILE A 193 -14.11 1.79 -13.81
C ILE A 193 -14.64 1.30 -15.16
N GLY A 194 -13.80 0.70 -16.00
CA GLY A 194 -14.20 0.15 -17.28
C GLY A 194 -15.25 -0.96 -17.16
N LEU A 195 -15.08 -1.87 -16.18
CA LEU A 195 -16.07 -2.91 -15.88
C LEU A 195 -17.38 -2.32 -15.37
N ALA A 196 -17.34 -1.32 -14.48
CA ALA A 196 -18.54 -0.65 -13.98
C ALA A 196 -19.28 0.09 -15.09
N VAL A 197 -18.58 0.85 -15.92
CA VAL A 197 -19.17 1.57 -17.06
C VAL A 197 -19.72 0.57 -18.09
N GLY A 198 -19.00 -0.51 -18.39
CA GLY A 198 -19.44 -1.53 -19.33
C GLY A 198 -20.69 -2.27 -18.86
N THR A 199 -20.75 -2.64 -17.58
CA THR A 199 -21.95 -3.25 -16.99
C THR A 199 -23.14 -2.30 -17.06
N PHE A 200 -22.99 -1.05 -16.60
CA PHE A 200 -24.08 -0.08 -16.68
C PHE A 200 -24.51 0.23 -18.12
N ALA A 201 -23.59 0.33 -19.07
CA ALA A 201 -23.91 0.61 -20.47
C ALA A 201 -24.74 -0.49 -21.14
N ILE A 202 -24.64 -1.75 -20.69
CA ILE A 202 -25.40 -2.88 -21.26
C ILE A 202 -26.68 -3.11 -20.46
N PHE A 203 -26.57 -3.22 -19.14
CA PHE A 203 -27.69 -3.63 -18.29
C PHE A 203 -28.70 -2.50 -18.05
N LEU A 204 -28.27 -1.24 -17.90
CA LEU A 204 -29.25 -0.15 -17.71
C LEU A 204 -30.17 0.01 -18.92
N PRO A 205 -29.67 0.10 -20.18
CA PRO A 205 -30.58 0.19 -21.31
C PRO A 205 -31.45 -1.05 -21.48
N HIS A 206 -30.91 -2.25 -21.22
CA HIS A 206 -31.69 -3.49 -21.24
C HIS A 206 -32.87 -3.42 -20.27
N ASP A 207 -32.62 -3.06 -19.00
CA ASP A 207 -33.63 -3.01 -17.95
C ASP A 207 -34.64 -1.89 -18.21
N VAL A 208 -34.20 -0.74 -18.74
CA VAL A 208 -35.07 0.35 -19.17
C VAL A 208 -35.97 -0.08 -20.32
N LEU A 209 -35.44 -0.74 -21.36
CA LEU A 209 -36.23 -1.24 -22.49
C LEU A 209 -37.25 -2.30 -22.04
N TRP A 210 -36.84 -3.20 -21.14
CA TRP A 210 -37.74 -4.19 -20.55
C TRP A 210 -38.85 -3.53 -19.71
N GLY A 211 -38.50 -2.55 -18.88
CA GLY A 211 -39.45 -1.78 -18.09
C GLY A 211 -40.46 -1.03 -18.96
N ILE A 212 -40.00 -0.40 -20.05
CA ILE A 212 -40.87 0.23 -21.06
C ILE A 212 -41.84 -0.81 -21.64
N ARG A 213 -41.33 -1.97 -22.09
CA ARG A 213 -42.18 -3.03 -22.65
C ARG A 213 -43.29 -3.45 -21.69
N GLU A 214 -42.98 -3.70 -20.42
CA GLU A 214 -43.98 -4.13 -19.42
C GLU A 214 -45.05 -3.06 -19.19
N LEU A 215 -44.68 -1.77 -19.22
CA LEU A 215 -45.63 -0.67 -19.07
C LEU A 215 -46.57 -0.50 -20.29
N PHE A 216 -46.11 -0.84 -21.49
CA PHE A 216 -46.88 -0.65 -22.73
C PHE A 216 -47.62 -1.91 -23.22
N VAL A 217 -47.30 -3.11 -22.74
CA VAL A 217 -48.05 -4.33 -23.06
C VAL A 217 -49.34 -4.35 -22.24
N LYS A 218 -50.46 -3.96 -22.86
CA LYS A 218 -51.79 -4.24 -22.31
C LYS A 218 -51.95 -5.76 -22.18
N LYS A 219 -52.24 -6.26 -20.97
CA LYS A 219 -52.84 -7.59 -20.80
C LYS A 219 -54.16 -7.61 -21.56
N GLU A 220 -54.18 -8.21 -22.73
CA GLU A 220 -55.44 -8.68 -23.31
C GLU A 220 -56.03 -9.68 -22.32
N LYS A 221 -57.15 -9.30 -21.70
CA LYS A 221 -57.96 -10.26 -20.95
C LYS A 221 -58.34 -11.35 -21.94
N PRO A 222 -58.13 -12.65 -21.64
CA PRO A 222 -58.66 -13.69 -22.48
C PRO A 222 -60.18 -13.54 -22.55
N GLU A 223 -60.67 -13.06 -23.69
CA GLU A 223 -62.07 -13.07 -24.06
C GLU A 223 -62.40 -14.50 -24.49
N GLY A 224 -62.59 -15.34 -23.48
CA GLY A 224 -62.72 -16.79 -23.64
C GLY A 224 -63.38 -17.41 -22.44
N ASP A 225 -64.45 -16.78 -21.94
CA ASP A 225 -65.48 -17.44 -21.14
C ASP A 225 -66.85 -16.94 -21.64
N LEU A 226 -67.14 -17.32 -22.88
CA LEU A 226 -68.45 -17.18 -23.51
C LEU A 226 -68.77 -18.54 -24.13
N LYS A 227 -69.55 -19.38 -23.42
CA LYS A 227 -70.82 -19.97 -23.87
C LYS A 227 -71.23 -21.17 -22.97
N GLU A 228 -72.49 -21.06 -22.53
CA GLU A 228 -73.40 -22.06 -21.91
C GLU A 228 -73.26 -22.35 -20.41
#